data_AF-A0A3P7FWT0-F1
#
_entry.id   AF-A0A3P7FWT0-F1
#
_cell.length_a   1.000
_cell.length_b   1.000
_cell.length_c   1.000
_cell.angle_alpha   90.00
_cell.angle_beta   90.00
_cell.angle_gamma   90.00
#
_symmetry.space_group_name_H-M   'P 1'
#
loop_
_entity.id
_entity.type
_entity.pdbx_description
1 polymer ?
#
loop_
_entity_poly.entity_id
_entity_poly.type
_entity_poly.pdbx_seq_one_letter_code
_entity_poly.pdbx_strand_id
1 'polypeptide(L)'
;MAETIEGKLYASNNNLKANKGSWLAICSGALYLRRRQSSRMWVIDIDTLHEIGEIMLHTSVTSGTIFTDGTTFFQAAVDEQWTLTVTPLDDSFTPIQDLRQNQKFRLAELNYIAVGETYPIPHELPLTLPKSLQAQASDLQMNRDMALLLARNGKVYYAGDGTRLGLQNVGCNWMKLVLPESIVSIAVGFDTETIVLRSGAGHLWIAGVGPDTVRQGSPTAGRFQKQEADGVACQWRYQPDV
;
A
#
# COMPACT_ATOMS: atom_id res chain seq x y z
N MET A 1 29.48 -19.21 14.00
CA MET A 1 28.87 -19.50 15.31
C MET A 1 27.47 -18.93 15.27
N ALA A 2 26.53 -19.69 14.75
CA ALA A 2 25.14 -19.46 15.11
C ALA A 2 24.80 -20.47 16.19
N GLU A 3 23.61 -20.34 16.77
CA GLU A 3 23.06 -21.27 17.74
C GLU A 3 21.52 -21.04 17.83
N THR A 4 20.65 -22.02 17.45
CA THR A 4 19.18 -22.04 17.73
C THR A 4 18.65 -23.45 18.13
N ILE A 5 17.76 -23.49 19.14
CA ILE A 5 17.29 -24.63 19.99
C ILE A 5 18.42 -25.34 20.76
N GLU A 6 18.44 -25.13 22.09
CA GLU A 6 19.63 -24.88 22.95
C GLU A 6 20.44 -23.64 22.60
N GLY A 7 20.02 -22.96 21.53
CA GLY A 7 20.96 -22.22 20.74
C GLY A 7 21.99 -23.21 20.21
N LYS A 8 21.78 -24.07 19.20
CA LYS A 8 22.90 -24.73 18.47
C LYS A 8 22.78 -24.53 16.95
N LEU A 9 23.86 -24.13 16.26
CA LEU A 9 23.76 -23.87 14.82
C LEU A 9 23.81 -25.20 14.15
N TYR A 10 22.68 -25.56 13.56
CA TYR A 10 22.57 -26.80 12.84
C TYR A 10 23.35 -26.75 11.51
N ALA A 11 23.16 -25.67 10.74
CA ALA A 11 23.86 -25.44 9.49
C ALA A 11 23.95 -23.94 9.16
N SER A 12 25.08 -23.49 8.62
CA SER A 12 25.22 -22.14 8.06
C SER A 12 25.95 -22.20 6.74
N ASN A 13 25.51 -21.42 5.76
CA ASN A 13 26.22 -21.24 4.50
C ASN A 13 26.47 -19.74 4.27
N ASN A 14 27.72 -19.30 4.47
CA ASN A 14 28.13 -17.90 4.29
C ASN A 14 28.13 -17.46 2.82
N ASN A 15 28.06 -18.40 1.86
CA ASN A 15 27.99 -18.11 0.44
C ASN A 15 26.56 -17.76 0.00
N LEU A 16 25.53 -18.20 0.74
CA LEU A 16 24.14 -17.84 0.51
C LEU A 16 23.87 -16.40 0.96
N LYS A 17 24.33 -15.44 0.17
CA LYS A 17 24.09 -14.03 0.43
C LYS A 17 22.63 -13.67 0.14
N ALA A 18 21.91 -13.27 1.18
CA ALA A 18 20.64 -12.57 1.11
C ALA A 18 20.87 -11.08 1.41
N ASN A 19 20.23 -10.19 0.68
CA ASN A 19 20.31 -8.74 0.88
C ASN A 19 18.91 -8.14 1.02
N LYS A 20 18.81 -6.82 1.22
CA LYS A 20 17.51 -6.14 1.29
C LYS A 20 16.70 -6.41 0.02
N GLY A 21 15.52 -7.02 0.19
CA GLY A 21 14.65 -7.46 -0.89
C GLY A 21 14.87 -8.91 -1.34
N SER A 22 15.75 -9.67 -0.69
CA SER A 22 15.74 -11.13 -0.81
C SER A 22 14.50 -11.72 -0.15
N TRP A 23 14.00 -12.79 -0.75
CA TRP A 23 12.85 -13.56 -0.31
C TRP A 23 13.25 -15.03 -0.18
N LEU A 24 12.82 -15.65 0.91
CA LEU A 24 13.07 -17.05 1.25
C LEU A 24 11.74 -17.74 1.52
N ALA A 25 11.57 -18.96 1.01
CA ALA A 25 10.40 -19.78 1.30
C ALA A 25 10.76 -21.27 1.32
N ILE A 26 10.03 -22.04 2.11
CA ILE A 26 10.11 -23.50 2.11
C ILE A 26 8.86 -24.02 1.40
N CYS A 27 9.04 -24.91 0.43
CA CYS A 27 7.95 -25.57 -0.26
C CYS A 27 8.36 -26.98 -0.62
N SER A 28 7.51 -27.97 -0.34
CA SER A 28 7.73 -29.37 -0.71
C SER A 28 9.12 -29.91 -0.31
N GLY A 29 9.60 -29.51 0.86
CA GLY A 29 10.88 -29.98 1.44
C GLY A 29 12.14 -29.27 0.95
N ALA A 30 12.05 -28.32 0.02
CA ALA A 30 13.18 -27.54 -0.45
C ALA A 30 13.12 -26.08 0.01
N LEU A 31 14.29 -25.45 0.19
CA LEU A 31 14.42 -24.03 0.49
C LEU A 31 14.63 -23.24 -0.83
N TYR A 32 13.86 -22.19 -1.02
CA TYR A 32 13.91 -21.36 -2.21
C TYR A 32 14.40 -19.97 -1.88
N LEU A 33 15.38 -19.47 -2.64
CA LEU A 33 15.93 -18.12 -2.49
C LEU A 33 15.73 -17.33 -3.79
N ARG A 34 14.94 -16.26 -3.70
CA ARG A 34 14.82 -15.23 -4.76
C ARG A 34 15.48 -13.94 -4.29
N ARG A 35 16.38 -13.38 -5.10
CA ARG A 35 17.03 -12.10 -4.79
C ARG A 35 16.28 -10.98 -5.52
N ARG A 36 15.64 -10.06 -4.78
CA ARG A 36 14.83 -8.97 -5.35
C ARG A 36 13.78 -9.53 -6.33
N GLN A 37 13.59 -8.87 -7.46
CA GLN A 37 12.69 -9.30 -8.53
C GLN A 37 13.40 -10.16 -9.60
N SER A 38 14.52 -10.80 -9.27
CA SER A 38 15.25 -11.71 -10.18
C SER A 38 14.30 -12.74 -10.80
N SER A 39 14.47 -12.99 -12.11
CA SER A 39 13.82 -14.10 -12.80
C SER A 39 14.40 -15.46 -12.39
N ARG A 40 15.60 -15.49 -11.80
CA ARG A 40 16.20 -16.69 -11.23
C ARG A 40 15.83 -16.85 -9.75
N MET A 41 15.41 -18.06 -9.40
CA MET A 41 15.22 -18.53 -8.03
C MET A 41 16.13 -19.74 -7.78
N TRP A 42 16.82 -19.76 -6.64
CA TRP A 42 17.72 -20.86 -6.28
C TRP A 42 16.96 -21.89 -5.46
N VAL A 43 17.21 -23.17 -5.74
CA VAL A 43 16.73 -24.30 -4.95
C VAL A 43 17.89 -24.77 -4.09
N ILE A 44 17.67 -24.79 -2.80
CA ILE A 44 18.65 -25.05 -1.76
C ILE A 44 18.14 -26.24 -0.95
N ASP A 45 19.02 -27.21 -0.73
CA ASP A 45 18.75 -28.32 0.16
C ASP A 45 18.65 -27.82 1.61
N ILE A 46 17.58 -28.19 2.32
CA ILE A 46 17.30 -27.64 3.65
C ILE A 46 18.27 -28.16 4.72
N ASP A 47 18.80 -29.37 4.52
CA ASP A 47 19.68 -30.03 5.48
C ASP A 47 21.14 -29.55 5.34
N THR A 48 21.64 -29.49 4.10
CA THR A 48 23.04 -29.11 3.82
C THR A 48 23.24 -27.62 3.52
N LEU A 49 22.16 -26.89 3.23
CA LEU A 49 22.18 -25.51 2.72
C LEU A 49 23.01 -25.35 1.44
N HIS A 50 23.19 -26.41 0.65
CA HIS A 50 23.83 -26.35 -0.66
C HIS A 50 22.82 -26.06 -1.76
N GLU A 51 23.25 -25.27 -2.76
CA GLU A 51 22.47 -25.04 -3.98
C GLU A 51 22.38 -26.37 -4.75
N ILE A 52 21.17 -26.88 -4.95
CA ILE A 52 20.89 -28.12 -5.69
C ILE A 52 20.26 -27.87 -7.05
N GLY A 53 19.86 -26.63 -7.33
CA GLY A 53 19.33 -26.24 -8.62
C GLY A 53 18.97 -24.77 -8.71
N GLU A 54 18.50 -24.38 -9.89
CA GLU A 54 17.92 -23.08 -10.14
C GLU A 54 16.67 -23.21 -11.00
N ILE A 55 15.72 -22.31 -10.77
CA ILE A 55 14.47 -22.19 -11.51
C ILE A 55 14.47 -20.83 -12.20
N MET A 56 14.12 -20.86 -13.48
CA MET A 56 13.89 -19.65 -14.27
C MET A 56 12.39 -19.37 -14.27
N LEU A 57 11.99 -18.33 -13.54
CA LEU A 57 10.62 -17.87 -13.46
C LEU A 57 10.12 -17.39 -14.82
N HIS A 58 8.89 -17.79 -15.14
CA HIS A 58 8.19 -17.26 -16.30
C HIS A 58 8.04 -15.74 -16.20
N THR A 59 8.11 -15.03 -17.33
CA THR A 59 8.10 -13.56 -17.37
C THR A 59 6.83 -12.98 -16.75
N SER A 60 5.68 -13.66 -16.88
CA SER A 60 4.42 -13.23 -16.25
C SER A 60 4.46 -13.23 -14.72
N VAL A 61 5.37 -13.99 -14.10
CA VAL A 61 5.49 -14.11 -12.64
C VAL A 61 6.44 -13.07 -12.05
N THR A 62 7.25 -12.43 -12.90
CA THR A 62 8.30 -11.51 -12.44
C THR A 62 7.76 -10.22 -11.81
N SER A 63 6.58 -9.75 -12.22
CA SER A 63 5.95 -8.50 -11.78
C SER A 63 5.10 -8.60 -10.50
N GLY A 64 4.85 -9.81 -10.00
CA GLY A 64 4.05 -10.04 -8.79
C GLY A 64 4.84 -10.48 -7.56
N THR A 65 4.13 -10.65 -6.45
CA THR A 65 4.66 -11.30 -5.25
C THR A 65 4.47 -12.80 -5.38
N ILE A 66 5.53 -13.57 -5.15
CA ILE A 66 5.44 -15.03 -5.05
C ILE A 66 5.34 -15.39 -3.58
N PHE A 67 4.45 -16.32 -3.27
CA PHE A 67 4.36 -16.93 -1.95
C PHE A 67 3.99 -18.41 -2.09
N THR A 68 3.97 -19.13 -0.96
CA THR A 68 3.62 -20.55 -0.92
C THR A 68 2.84 -20.86 0.34
N ASP A 69 1.99 -21.88 0.27
CA ASP A 69 1.35 -22.50 1.44
C ASP A 69 2.19 -23.67 2.02
N GLY A 70 3.38 -23.91 1.50
CA GLY A 70 4.27 -25.02 1.84
C GLY A 70 4.19 -26.20 0.89
N THR A 71 3.19 -26.24 0.01
CA THR A 71 2.98 -27.31 -0.98
C THR A 71 2.94 -26.78 -2.42
N THR A 72 2.33 -25.63 -2.62
CA THR A 72 2.10 -25.01 -3.92
C THR A 72 2.63 -23.57 -3.89
N PHE A 73 3.16 -23.10 -5.02
CA PHE A 73 3.51 -21.69 -5.19
C PHE A 73 2.33 -20.91 -5.78
N PHE A 74 2.24 -19.64 -5.39
CA PHE A 74 1.22 -18.72 -5.85
C PHE A 74 1.87 -17.42 -6.29
N GLN A 75 1.28 -16.81 -7.33
CA GLN A 75 1.50 -15.42 -7.66
C GLN A 75 0.33 -14.59 -7.15
N ALA A 76 0.65 -13.58 -6.33
CA ALA A 76 -0.25 -12.48 -5.98
C ALA A 76 0.08 -11.25 -6.82
N ALA A 77 -0.94 -10.71 -7.50
CA ALA A 77 -0.84 -9.44 -8.22
C ALA A 77 -2.09 -8.58 -7.95
N VAL A 78 -1.89 -7.26 -7.86
CA VAL A 78 -2.97 -6.29 -7.75
C VAL A 78 -3.05 -5.51 -9.06
N ASP A 79 -4.22 -5.48 -9.67
CA ASP A 79 -4.46 -4.72 -10.90
C ASP A 79 -4.76 -3.24 -10.62
N GLU A 80 -4.88 -2.44 -11.69
CA GLU A 80 -5.25 -1.02 -11.62
C GLU A 80 -6.65 -0.77 -11.04
N GLN A 81 -7.47 -1.81 -10.92
CA GLN A 81 -8.81 -1.75 -10.34
C GLN A 81 -8.81 -2.18 -8.87
N TRP A 82 -7.64 -2.37 -8.25
CA TRP A 82 -7.44 -2.85 -6.88
C TRP A 82 -8.04 -4.24 -6.63
N THR A 83 -7.95 -5.11 -7.64
CA THR A 83 -8.29 -6.52 -7.51
C THR A 83 -7.01 -7.32 -7.26
N LEU A 84 -6.90 -7.91 -6.07
CA LEU A 84 -5.90 -8.92 -5.78
C LEU A 84 -6.30 -10.22 -6.46
N THR A 85 -5.48 -10.70 -7.39
CA THR A 85 -5.59 -12.03 -7.96
C THR A 85 -4.49 -12.92 -7.40
N VAL A 86 -4.87 -14.06 -6.84
CA VAL A 86 -3.97 -15.12 -6.40
C VAL A 86 -4.13 -16.29 -7.36
N THR A 87 -3.05 -16.60 -8.07
CA THR A 87 -3.01 -17.66 -9.09
C THR A 87 -2.00 -18.73 -8.68
N PRO A 88 -2.40 -20.01 -8.58
CA PRO A 88 -1.43 -21.07 -8.34
C PRO A 88 -0.49 -21.23 -9.54
N LEU A 89 0.74 -21.62 -9.25
CA LEU A 89 1.78 -21.90 -10.24
C LEU A 89 1.95 -23.41 -10.37
N ASP A 90 2.21 -23.86 -11.59
CA ASP A 90 2.62 -25.24 -11.85
C ASP A 90 4.11 -25.47 -11.49
N ASP A 91 4.59 -26.70 -11.68
CA ASP A 91 5.98 -27.10 -11.41
C ASP A 91 7.00 -26.31 -12.26
N SER A 92 6.56 -25.70 -13.36
CA SER A 92 7.37 -24.83 -14.22
C SER A 92 7.26 -23.35 -13.85
N PHE A 93 6.64 -23.04 -12.71
CA PHE A 93 6.38 -21.67 -12.23
C PHE A 93 5.61 -20.83 -13.26
N THR A 94 4.71 -21.48 -13.99
CA THR A 94 3.79 -20.83 -14.93
C THR A 94 2.41 -20.72 -14.27
N PRO A 95 1.72 -19.56 -14.37
CA PRO A 95 0.38 -19.42 -13.83
C PRO A 95 -0.59 -20.43 -14.47
N ILE A 96 -1.25 -21.22 -13.62
CA ILE A 96 -2.25 -22.18 -14.05
C ILE A 96 -3.45 -21.40 -14.62
N GLN A 97 -3.85 -21.73 -15.85
CA GLN A 97 -4.88 -20.98 -16.57
C GLN A 97 -6.32 -21.33 -16.16
N ASP A 98 -6.51 -22.32 -15.30
CA ASP A 98 -7.85 -22.67 -14.81
C ASP A 98 -8.38 -21.56 -13.88
N LEU A 99 -9.26 -20.72 -14.43
CA LEU A 99 -9.90 -19.61 -13.75
C LEU A 99 -10.66 -20.04 -12.48
N ARG A 100 -11.07 -21.32 -12.35
CA ARG A 100 -11.75 -21.82 -11.15
C ARG A 100 -10.82 -21.91 -9.95
N GLN A 101 -9.51 -21.99 -10.17
CA GLN A 101 -8.50 -22.01 -9.11
C GLN A 101 -8.05 -20.60 -8.72
N ASN A 102 -8.32 -19.59 -9.56
CA ASN A 102 -7.88 -18.22 -9.31
C ASN A 102 -8.80 -17.56 -8.28
N GLN A 103 -8.21 -17.15 -7.16
CA GLN A 103 -8.92 -16.37 -6.17
C GLN A 103 -8.80 -14.89 -6.55
N LYS A 104 -9.94 -14.20 -6.60
CA LYS A 104 -10.00 -12.77 -6.88
C LYS A 104 -10.68 -12.06 -5.73
N PHE A 105 -10.00 -11.07 -5.17
CA PHE A 105 -10.49 -10.26 -4.07
C PHE A 105 -10.40 -8.80 -4.47
N ARG A 106 -11.53 -8.12 -4.51
CA ARG A 106 -11.53 -6.67 -4.68
C ARG A 106 -11.21 -6.03 -3.34
N LEU A 107 -10.08 -5.34 -3.23
CA LEU A 107 -9.58 -4.84 -1.95
C LEU A 107 -10.57 -3.86 -1.29
N ALA A 108 -11.34 -3.12 -2.08
CA ALA A 108 -12.40 -2.24 -1.60
C ALA A 108 -13.57 -2.97 -0.88
N GLU A 109 -13.70 -4.29 -1.06
CA GLU A 109 -14.72 -5.11 -0.40
C GLU A 109 -14.21 -5.78 0.88
N LEU A 110 -12.91 -5.66 1.16
CA LEU A 110 -12.27 -6.19 2.35
C LEU A 110 -12.24 -5.13 3.45
N ASN A 111 -11.97 -5.61 4.67
CA ASN A 111 -11.71 -4.72 5.79
C ASN A 111 -10.31 -4.12 5.66
N TYR A 112 -10.17 -2.87 6.11
CA TYR A 112 -8.90 -2.16 6.13
C TYR A 112 -8.69 -1.50 7.49
N ILE A 113 -7.43 -1.28 7.84
CA ILE A 113 -7.00 -0.61 9.07
C ILE A 113 -5.68 0.08 8.80
N ALA A 114 -5.52 1.30 9.32
CA ALA A 114 -4.22 1.96 9.33
C ALA A 114 -3.40 1.42 10.51
N VAL A 115 -2.10 1.15 10.30
CA VAL A 115 -1.19 0.61 11.32
C VAL A 115 0.18 1.28 11.19
N GLY A 116 0.99 1.23 12.26
CA GLY A 116 2.35 1.77 12.27
C GLY A 116 2.47 3.20 12.82
N GLU A 117 1.36 3.77 13.30
CA GLU A 117 1.38 5.04 14.03
C GLU A 117 1.98 4.89 15.43
N THR A 118 2.67 5.93 15.89
CA THR A 118 3.23 5.97 17.27
C THR A 118 2.11 6.05 18.31
N TYR A 119 0.96 6.58 17.91
CA TYR A 119 -0.22 6.74 18.74
C TYR A 119 -1.35 5.83 18.24
N PRO A 120 -2.22 5.35 19.14
CA PRO A 120 -3.41 4.61 18.73
C PRO A 120 -4.24 5.43 17.75
N ILE A 121 -4.59 4.83 16.62
CA ILE A 121 -5.54 5.42 15.69
C ILE A 121 -6.92 5.39 16.37
N PRO A 122 -7.64 6.52 16.41
CA PRO A 122 -9.01 6.58 16.87
C PRO A 122 -9.85 5.46 16.23
N HIS A 123 -10.58 4.70 17.04
CA HIS A 123 -11.48 3.66 16.54
C HIS A 123 -12.69 4.22 15.76
N GLU A 124 -12.80 5.54 15.63
CA GLU A 124 -13.87 6.24 14.90
C GLU A 124 -13.69 6.20 13.36
N LEU A 125 -12.58 5.66 12.86
CA LEU A 125 -12.42 5.47 11.42
C LEU A 125 -13.17 4.24 10.92
N PRO A 126 -13.84 4.32 9.75
CA PRO A 126 -14.53 3.17 9.19
C PRO A 126 -13.51 2.10 8.81
N LEU A 127 -13.77 0.84 9.18
CA LEU A 127 -12.94 -0.32 8.81
C LEU A 127 -13.43 -1.02 7.54
N THR A 128 -14.58 -0.60 7.01
CA THR A 128 -15.20 -1.15 5.80
C THR A 128 -15.86 -0.03 5.00
N LEU A 129 -15.88 -0.20 3.68
CA LEU A 129 -16.68 0.66 2.81
C LEU A 129 -18.13 0.18 2.77
N PRO A 130 -19.13 1.08 2.86
CA PRO A 130 -20.51 0.77 2.54
C PRO A 130 -20.63 0.22 1.12
N LYS A 131 -21.53 -0.74 0.87
CA LYS A 131 -21.74 -1.35 -0.46
C LYS A 131 -21.90 -0.33 -1.60
N SER A 132 -22.54 0.80 -1.32
CA SER A 132 -22.72 1.90 -2.28
C SER A 132 -21.40 2.57 -2.70
N LEU A 133 -20.42 2.64 -1.80
CA LEU A 133 -19.10 3.19 -2.06
C LEU A 133 -18.13 2.15 -2.60
N GLN A 134 -18.27 0.89 -2.16
CA GLN A 134 -17.46 -0.22 -2.63
C GLN A 134 -17.42 -0.21 -4.16
N ALA A 135 -18.57 -0.27 -4.85
CA ALA A 135 -18.63 -0.41 -6.31
C ALA A 135 -17.92 0.71 -7.10
N GLN A 136 -17.76 1.89 -6.51
CA GLN A 136 -17.15 3.04 -7.17
C GLN A 136 -15.74 3.38 -6.65
N ALA A 137 -15.22 2.68 -5.64
CA ALA A 137 -13.91 2.93 -5.07
C ALA A 137 -12.79 2.79 -6.12
N SER A 138 -11.87 3.75 -6.13
CA SER A 138 -10.64 3.73 -6.96
C SER A 138 -9.37 4.00 -6.19
N ASP A 139 -9.43 4.73 -5.07
CA ASP A 139 -8.28 4.91 -4.18
C ASP A 139 -8.79 5.19 -2.76
N LEU A 140 -8.09 4.68 -1.75
CA LEU A 140 -8.39 4.89 -0.34
C LEU A 140 -7.10 5.28 0.37
N GLN A 141 -7.07 6.52 0.86
CA GLN A 141 -6.00 7.03 1.69
C GLN A 141 -6.52 7.18 3.11
N MET A 142 -5.70 6.84 4.10
CA MET A 142 -6.06 7.00 5.50
C MET A 142 -4.92 7.66 6.24
N ASN A 143 -5.28 8.51 7.18
CA ASN A 143 -4.37 9.02 8.18
C ASN A 143 -4.91 8.69 9.57
N ARG A 144 -4.33 9.30 10.60
CA ARG A 144 -4.75 9.08 11.98
C ARG A 144 -6.21 9.46 12.23
N ASP A 145 -6.65 10.62 11.75
CA ASP A 145 -7.93 11.20 12.16
C ASP A 145 -9.03 11.05 11.09
N MET A 146 -8.66 10.80 9.84
CA MET A 146 -9.56 10.83 8.68
C MET A 146 -9.18 9.79 7.61
N ALA A 147 -10.20 9.30 6.89
CA ALA A 147 -10.07 8.52 5.67
C ALA A 147 -10.60 9.30 4.45
N LEU A 148 -9.95 9.16 3.31
CA LEU A 148 -10.35 9.73 2.02
C LEU A 148 -10.52 8.64 0.98
N LEU A 149 -11.67 8.62 0.34
CA LEU A 149 -11.99 7.72 -0.75
C LEU A 149 -12.15 8.52 -2.04
N LEU A 150 -11.33 8.23 -3.03
CA LEU A 150 -11.55 8.63 -4.40
C LEU A 150 -12.46 7.60 -5.07
N ALA A 151 -13.54 8.08 -5.68
CA ALA A 151 -14.40 7.27 -6.54
C ALA A 151 -13.99 7.41 -8.01
N ARG A 152 -14.27 6.38 -8.82
CA ARG A 152 -14.00 6.30 -10.26
C ARG A 152 -14.62 7.42 -11.09
N ASN A 153 -15.70 8.03 -10.60
CA ASN A 153 -16.35 9.20 -11.23
C ASN A 153 -15.71 10.54 -10.83
N GLY A 154 -14.59 10.49 -10.10
CA GLY A 154 -13.85 11.64 -9.59
C GLY A 154 -14.47 12.36 -8.39
N LYS A 155 -15.51 11.80 -7.78
CA LYS A 155 -16.00 12.29 -6.49
C LYS A 155 -15.07 11.84 -5.38
N VAL A 156 -14.84 12.71 -4.41
CA VAL A 156 -14.09 12.39 -3.19
C VAL A 156 -15.06 12.31 -2.02
N TYR A 157 -14.89 11.30 -1.18
CA TYR A 157 -15.60 11.11 0.07
C TYR A 157 -14.60 11.10 1.21
N TYR A 158 -15.04 11.52 2.39
CA TYR A 158 -14.24 11.47 3.60
C TYR A 158 -15.03 10.90 4.77
N ALA A 159 -14.32 10.33 5.75
CA ALA A 159 -14.87 9.87 7.01
C ALA A 159 -13.86 10.17 8.13
N GLY A 160 -14.31 10.25 9.39
CA GLY A 160 -13.51 10.60 10.56
C GLY A 160 -13.60 12.07 10.96
N ASP A 161 -12.57 12.54 11.66
CA ASP A 161 -12.42 13.92 12.12
C ASP A 161 -11.59 14.75 11.14
N GLY A 162 -12.29 15.49 10.28
CA GLY A 162 -11.67 16.42 9.35
C GLY A 162 -11.53 17.87 9.87
N THR A 163 -11.76 18.15 11.16
CA THR A 163 -11.80 19.52 11.71
C THR A 163 -10.49 20.28 11.52
N ARG A 164 -9.35 19.59 11.59
CA ARG A 164 -8.01 20.16 11.34
C ARG A 164 -7.83 20.69 9.91
N LEU A 165 -8.68 20.23 8.98
CA LEU A 165 -8.69 20.56 7.57
C LEU A 165 -9.86 21.50 7.21
N GLY A 166 -10.62 21.97 8.21
CA GLY A 166 -11.83 22.77 8.00
C GLY A 166 -13.05 21.96 7.54
N LEU A 167 -13.03 20.64 7.71
CA LEU A 167 -14.17 19.76 7.44
C LEU A 167 -14.91 19.41 8.75
N GLN A 168 -16.14 18.91 8.64
CA GLN A 168 -16.89 18.47 9.81
C GLN A 168 -16.35 17.12 10.29
N ASN A 169 -16.36 16.88 11.61
CA ASN A 169 -16.22 15.52 12.14
C ASN A 169 -17.51 14.73 11.84
N VAL A 170 -17.36 13.64 11.11
CA VAL A 170 -18.46 12.77 10.66
C VAL A 170 -18.36 11.36 11.25
N GLY A 171 -17.33 11.08 12.05
CA GLY A 171 -17.03 9.75 12.61
C GLY A 171 -16.97 8.68 11.52
N CYS A 172 -17.60 7.52 11.76
CA CYS A 172 -17.61 6.43 10.79
C CYS A 172 -18.47 6.69 9.53
N ASN A 173 -19.16 7.83 9.42
CA ASN A 173 -19.99 8.12 8.26
C ASN A 173 -19.18 8.70 7.11
N TRP A 174 -19.49 8.27 5.90
CA TRP A 174 -18.88 8.82 4.69
C TRP A 174 -19.65 10.03 4.18
N MET A 175 -18.98 11.17 4.08
CA MET A 175 -19.52 12.41 3.54
C MET A 175 -18.81 12.77 2.24
N LYS A 176 -19.59 13.25 1.26
CA LYS A 176 -19.05 13.67 -0.04
C LYS A 176 -18.42 15.06 0.07
N LEU A 177 -17.20 15.24 -0.42
CA LEU A 177 -16.60 16.56 -0.62
C LEU A 177 -17.23 17.27 -1.82
N VAL A 178 -17.57 18.54 -1.63
CA VAL A 178 -18.08 19.40 -2.70
C VAL A 178 -16.88 20.09 -3.35
N LEU A 179 -16.47 19.55 -4.49
CA LEU A 179 -15.35 20.06 -5.28
C LEU A 179 -15.88 20.58 -6.62
N PRO A 180 -15.27 21.64 -7.19
CA PRO A 180 -15.71 22.22 -8.45
C PRO A 180 -15.46 21.30 -9.65
N GLU A 181 -14.50 20.37 -9.53
CA GLU A 181 -14.09 19.47 -10.60
C GLU A 181 -13.98 18.04 -10.10
N SER A 182 -14.05 17.09 -11.04
CA SER A 182 -13.74 15.69 -10.79
C SER A 182 -12.25 15.50 -10.54
N ILE A 183 -11.95 14.81 -9.44
CA ILE A 183 -10.59 14.50 -8.99
C ILE A 183 -10.11 13.21 -9.66
N VAL A 184 -8.82 13.14 -9.99
CA VAL A 184 -8.17 11.98 -10.60
C VAL A 184 -7.08 11.37 -9.71
N SER A 185 -6.59 12.10 -8.72
CA SER A 185 -5.65 11.58 -7.73
C SER A 185 -5.79 12.32 -6.41
N ILE A 186 -5.61 11.58 -5.32
CA ILE A 186 -5.54 12.10 -3.95
C ILE A 186 -4.21 11.69 -3.34
N ALA A 187 -3.65 12.52 -2.47
CA ALA A 187 -2.48 12.20 -1.68
C ALA A 187 -2.64 12.77 -0.28
N VAL A 188 -2.20 12.01 0.72
CA VAL A 188 -2.19 12.43 2.12
C VAL A 188 -0.75 12.44 2.60
N GLY A 189 -0.35 13.53 3.24
CA GLY A 189 0.98 13.75 3.76
C GLY A 189 1.30 12.78 4.89
N PHE A 190 2.59 12.49 5.05
CA PHE A 190 3.11 11.72 6.17
C PHE A 190 2.87 12.40 7.52
N ASP A 191 2.72 13.73 7.51
CA ASP A 191 2.34 14.54 8.66
C ASP A 191 0.89 14.28 9.10
N THR A 192 0.14 13.50 8.32
CA THR A 192 -1.30 13.24 8.47
C THR A 192 -2.17 14.48 8.36
N GLU A 193 -1.58 15.62 8.02
CA GLU A 193 -2.17 16.95 8.16
C GLU A 193 -2.30 17.69 6.84
N THR A 194 -1.60 17.23 5.80
CA THR A 194 -1.69 17.80 4.46
C THR A 194 -2.40 16.84 3.50
N ILE A 195 -3.34 17.34 2.73
CA ILE A 195 -4.00 16.61 1.64
C ILE A 195 -3.85 17.39 0.35
N VAL A 196 -3.57 16.67 -0.73
CA VAL A 196 -3.50 17.20 -2.08
C VAL A 196 -4.50 16.45 -2.96
N LEU A 197 -5.38 17.19 -3.62
CA LEU A 197 -6.34 16.68 -4.61
C LEU A 197 -5.97 17.28 -5.97
N ARG A 198 -6.02 16.47 -7.03
CA ARG A 198 -5.75 16.92 -8.40
C ARG A 198 -6.89 16.59 -9.34
N SER A 199 -7.31 17.52 -10.20
CA SER A 199 -8.28 17.23 -11.27
C SER A 199 -7.61 16.76 -12.56
N GLY A 200 -8.42 16.24 -13.48
CA GLY A 200 -7.95 15.91 -14.83
C GLY A 200 -7.45 17.12 -15.63
N ALA A 201 -7.87 18.33 -15.26
CA ALA A 201 -7.44 19.57 -15.89
C ALA A 201 -6.08 20.09 -15.35
N GLY A 202 -5.50 19.44 -14.34
CA GLY A 202 -4.23 19.84 -13.73
C GLY A 202 -4.38 20.63 -12.43
N HIS A 203 -5.56 21.20 -12.15
CA HIS A 203 -5.80 21.98 -10.95
C HIS A 203 -5.55 21.19 -9.66
N LEU A 204 -4.90 21.85 -8.70
CA LEU A 204 -4.58 21.30 -7.39
C LEU A 204 -5.38 22.00 -6.30
N TRP A 205 -5.91 21.22 -5.36
CA TRP A 205 -6.45 21.70 -4.09
C TRP A 205 -5.60 21.12 -2.96
N ILE A 206 -5.07 22.00 -2.13
CA ILE A 206 -4.28 21.63 -0.97
C ILE A 206 -5.02 22.09 0.28
N ALA A 207 -5.24 21.18 1.23
CA ALA A 207 -5.77 21.48 2.56
C ALA A 207 -4.84 20.92 3.63
N GLY A 208 -4.60 21.71 4.68
CA GLY A 208 -3.72 21.33 5.78
C GLY A 208 -3.22 22.51 6.56
N VAL A 209 -2.75 22.26 7.77
CA VAL A 209 -1.83 23.19 8.43
C VAL A 209 -0.55 23.15 7.62
N GLY A 210 -0.30 24.21 6.85
CA GLY A 210 0.97 24.34 6.14
C GLY A 210 2.15 24.09 7.09
N PRO A 211 3.36 23.83 6.57
CA PRO A 211 4.51 23.35 7.34
C PRO A 211 4.95 24.26 8.52
N ASP A 212 4.28 25.37 8.75
CA ASP A 212 4.43 26.28 9.88
C ASP A 212 4.34 25.59 11.25
N THR A 213 3.59 24.49 11.40
CA THR A 213 3.60 23.66 12.62
C THR A 213 4.72 22.59 12.63
N VAL A 214 5.17 22.14 11.46
CA VAL A 214 6.27 21.15 11.30
C VAL A 214 7.65 21.83 11.29
N ARG A 215 7.72 23.13 11.57
CA ARG A 215 8.93 23.99 11.52
C ARG A 215 10.09 23.60 12.43
N GLN A 216 10.02 22.54 13.21
CA GLN A 216 11.18 22.04 13.97
C GLN A 216 11.91 20.90 13.24
N GLY A 217 12.61 21.23 12.15
CA GLY A 217 13.81 20.46 11.76
C GLY A 217 13.81 19.70 10.42
N SER A 218 12.79 19.80 9.57
CA SER A 218 12.80 19.08 8.27
C SER A 218 13.26 19.97 7.10
N PRO A 219 14.26 19.55 6.30
CA PRO A 219 14.79 20.31 5.16
C PRO A 219 13.85 20.36 3.94
N THR A 220 12.70 19.68 3.95
CA THR A 220 11.75 19.67 2.83
C THR A 220 10.79 20.87 2.80
N ALA A 221 10.91 21.83 3.73
CA ALA A 221 10.02 23.00 3.86
C ALA A 221 10.26 24.13 2.83
N GLY A 222 10.79 23.82 1.66
CA GLY A 222 11.07 24.80 0.61
C GLY A 222 9.82 25.18 -0.18
N ARG A 223 9.48 26.48 -0.16
CA ARG A 223 8.47 27.18 -1.00
C ARG A 223 7.00 27.09 -0.58
N PHE A 224 6.64 27.75 0.52
CA PHE A 224 5.27 28.25 0.73
C PHE A 224 5.30 29.74 1.05
N GLN A 225 4.79 30.58 0.15
CA GLN A 225 4.68 32.02 0.36
C GLN A 225 3.32 32.31 1.02
N LYS A 226 3.36 33.01 2.17
CA LYS A 226 2.21 33.44 2.96
C LYS A 226 1.61 34.68 2.32
N GLN A 227 0.30 34.68 2.04
CA GLN A 227 -0.48 35.90 1.99
C GLN A 227 -1.41 35.83 3.21
N GLU A 228 -1.18 36.74 4.16
CA GLU A 228 -1.95 36.84 5.40
C GLU A 228 -3.40 37.20 5.09
N ALA A 229 -4.32 36.30 5.43
CA ALA A 229 -5.70 36.64 5.70
C ALA A 229 -5.96 36.20 7.14
N ASP A 230 -6.22 37.18 8.00
CA ASP A 230 -6.61 36.99 9.40
C ASP A 230 -7.85 36.09 9.48
N GLY A 231 -7.75 34.98 10.21
CA GLY A 231 -8.87 34.10 10.53
C GLY A 231 -8.57 32.63 10.31
N VAL A 232 -8.78 31.81 11.35
CA VAL A 232 -8.37 30.40 11.52
C VAL A 232 -9.16 29.42 10.61
N ALA A 233 -9.43 29.78 9.36
CA ALA A 233 -10.05 28.90 8.38
C ALA A 233 -9.08 28.69 7.21
N CYS A 234 -8.53 27.48 7.09
CA CYS A 234 -7.72 27.09 5.94
C CYS A 234 -8.60 27.12 4.69
N GLN A 235 -8.54 28.23 3.96
CA GLN A 235 -9.25 28.39 2.69
C GLN A 235 -8.44 27.69 1.59
N TRP A 236 -9.09 26.77 0.89
CA TRP A 236 -8.53 26.02 -0.24
C TRP A 236 -7.80 26.94 -1.21
N ARG A 237 -6.48 26.75 -1.35
CA ARG A 237 -5.69 27.52 -2.33
C ARG A 237 -5.84 26.88 -3.71
N TYR A 238 -6.40 27.66 -4.64
CA TYR A 238 -6.30 27.41 -6.06
C TYR A 238 -4.92 27.87 -6.54
N GLN A 239 -4.16 26.98 -7.17
CA GLN A 239 -2.88 27.33 -7.79
C GLN A 239 -2.97 26.97 -9.28
N PRO A 240 -3.07 27.96 -10.19
CA PRO A 240 -3.02 27.72 -11.62
C PRO A 240 -1.60 27.33 -12.05
N ASP A 241 -1.52 26.46 -13.07
CA ASP A 241 -0.29 25.89 -13.61
C ASP A 241 0.74 26.94 -14.06
N VAL A 242 2.03 26.59 -13.93
CA VAL A 242 3.18 27.23 -14.60
C VAL A 242 3.59 26.38 -15.78
#